data_AF-A0A846XE26-F1
#
_entry.id   AF-A0A846XE26-F1
#
_cell.length_a   1.000
_cell.length_b   1.000
_cell.length_c   1.000
_cell.angle_alpha   90.00
_cell.angle_beta   90.00
_cell.angle_gamma   90.00
#
_symmetry.space_group_name_H-M   'P 1'
#
loop_
_entity.id
_entity.type
_entity.pdbx_description
1 polymer ?
#
loop_
_entity_poly.entity_id
_entity_poly.type
_entity_poly.pdbx_seq_one_letter_code
_entity_poly.pdbx_strand_id
1 'polypeptide(L)'
;MDSKTGVPVVGGLLTFIGAVHTVMGIVVWATQEQDSELSFWFTAFGVVAVGMGIAVIEVERARGFVTVPILAAIVVLAAFGLLYMPVSGFLSLLLPLAFGVVGRVKSRTVGAAAT
;
A
#
# COMPACT_ATOMS: atom_id res chain seq x y z
N MET A 1 -21.71 11.46 -14.23
CA MET A 1 -20.38 11.05 -13.71
C MET A 1 -19.43 12.19 -14.00
N ASP A 2 -19.02 12.91 -12.95
CA ASP A 2 -18.07 14.01 -13.09
C ASP A 2 -16.67 13.42 -13.29
N SER A 3 -15.95 13.83 -14.34
CA SER A 3 -14.67 13.25 -14.79
C SER A 3 -13.47 13.53 -13.85
N LYS A 4 -13.75 14.00 -12.63
CA LYS A 4 -12.78 14.56 -11.68
C LYS A 4 -12.35 13.61 -10.57
N THR A 5 -12.97 12.45 -10.42
CA THR A 5 -12.47 11.42 -9.49
C THR A 5 -11.29 10.72 -10.14
N GLY A 6 -10.08 11.21 -9.88
CA GLY A 6 -8.85 10.54 -10.31
C GLY A 6 -8.82 9.09 -9.86
N VAL A 7 -8.20 8.22 -10.67
CA VAL A 7 -8.02 6.80 -10.34
C VAL A 7 -7.23 6.70 -9.02
N PRO A 8 -7.72 5.97 -8.00
CA PRO A 8 -7.05 5.85 -6.69
C PRO A 8 -5.85 4.89 -6.79
N VAL A 9 -4.73 5.40 -7.30
CA VAL A 9 -3.54 4.62 -7.64
C VAL A 9 -2.88 4.05 -6.39
N VAL A 10 -2.71 4.84 -5.33
CA VAL A 10 -1.97 4.41 -4.14
C VAL A 10 -2.71 3.30 -3.42
N GLY A 11 -4.00 3.48 -3.15
CA GLY A 11 -4.83 2.49 -2.49
C GLY A 11 -5.02 1.24 -3.36
N GLY A 12 -5.14 1.41 -4.68
CA GLY A 12 -5.19 0.29 -5.63
C GLY A 12 -3.92 -0.56 -5.61
N LEU A 13 -2.74 0.06 -5.66
CA LEU A 13 -1.46 -0.63 -5.56
C LEU A 13 -1.30 -1.35 -4.21
N LEU A 14 -1.64 -0.67 -3.11
CA LEU A 14 -1.55 -1.25 -1.77
C LEU A 14 -2.46 -2.48 -1.63
N THR A 15 -3.67 -2.41 -2.17
CA THR A 15 -4.63 -3.52 -2.19
C THR A 15 -4.11 -4.69 -3.01
N PHE A 16 -3.59 -4.43 -4.21
CA PHE A 16 -3.04 -5.47 -5.07
C PHE A 16 -1.84 -6.17 -4.44
N ILE A 17 -0.87 -5.39 -3.94
CA ILE A 17 0.34 -5.91 -3.28
C ILE A 17 -0.06 -6.72 -2.04
N GLY A 18 -1.00 -6.21 -1.23
CA GLY A 18 -1.52 -6.91 -0.07
C GLY A 18 -2.16 -8.24 -0.44
N ALA A 19 -3.00 -8.27 -1.47
CA ALA A 19 -3.62 -9.50 -1.95
C ALA A 19 -2.59 -10.54 -2.39
N VAL A 20 -1.54 -10.12 -3.11
CA VAL A 20 -0.42 -10.99 -3.49
C VAL A 20 0.27 -11.57 -2.25
N HIS A 21 0.55 -10.76 -1.22
CA HIS A 21 1.16 -11.25 0.02
C HIS A 21 0.25 -12.24 0.77
N THR A 22 -1.05 -11.97 0.82
CA THR A 22 -2.02 -12.91 1.41
C THR A 22 -2.03 -14.25 0.68
N VAL A 23 -2.08 -14.23 -0.65
CA VAL A 23 -2.05 -15.45 -1.47
C VAL A 23 -0.73 -16.19 -1.28
N MET A 24 0.40 -15.50 -1.26
CA MET A 24 1.70 -16.11 -0.98
C MET A 24 1.73 -16.80 0.38
N GLY A 25 1.19 -16.16 1.42
CA GLY A 25 1.08 -16.78 2.76
C GLY A 25 0.26 -18.07 2.72
N ILE A 26 -0.88 -18.07 2.03
CA ILE A 26 -1.71 -19.27 1.84
C ILE A 26 -0.96 -20.37 1.07
N VAL A 27 -0.22 -20.02 0.02
CA VAL A 27 0.56 -20.99 -0.78
C VAL A 27 1.69 -21.59 0.05
N VAL A 28 2.43 -20.77 0.79
CA VAL A 28 3.49 -21.22 1.70
C VAL A 28 2.91 -22.16 2.76
N TRP A 29 1.76 -21.81 3.33
CA TRP A 29 1.05 -22.69 4.26
C TRP A 29 0.62 -24.01 3.62
N ALA A 30 0.02 -23.98 2.42
CA ALA A 30 -0.51 -25.17 1.77
C ALA A 30 0.59 -26.14 1.32
N THR A 31 1.75 -25.63 0.92
CA THR A 31 2.89 -26.44 0.45
C THR A 31 3.66 -27.09 1.59
N GLN A 32 3.62 -26.54 2.80
CA GLN A 32 4.36 -27.03 3.99
C GLN A 32 5.89 -27.11 3.77
N GLU A 33 6.42 -26.47 2.72
CA GLU A 33 7.83 -26.51 2.35
C GLU A 33 8.68 -25.47 3.10
N GLN A 34 8.05 -24.48 3.74
CA GLN A 34 8.73 -23.44 4.50
C GLN A 34 8.14 -23.24 5.90
N ASP A 35 8.82 -22.41 6.67
CA ASP A 35 8.44 -22.08 8.04
C ASP A 35 7.02 -21.50 8.13
N SER A 36 6.26 -22.00 9.11
CA SER A 36 4.93 -21.50 9.44
C SER A 36 4.95 -20.03 9.84
N GLU A 37 6.05 -19.56 10.43
CA GLU A 37 6.26 -18.14 10.73
C GLU A 37 6.25 -17.29 9.46
N LEU A 38 6.85 -17.77 8.36
CA LEU A 38 6.89 -17.03 7.10
C LEU A 38 5.50 -16.90 6.48
N SER A 39 4.72 -17.99 6.46
CA SER A 39 3.32 -17.99 6.05
C SER A 39 2.49 -16.99 6.86
N PHE A 40 2.67 -17.00 8.19
CA PHE A 40 1.97 -16.10 9.09
C PHE A 40 2.25 -14.64 8.74
N TRP A 41 3.52 -14.27 8.61
CA TRP A 41 3.88 -12.88 8.30
C TRP A 41 3.36 -12.46 6.93
N PHE A 42 3.55 -13.24 5.87
CA PHE A 42 2.99 -12.93 4.54
C PHE A 42 1.48 -12.68 4.60
N THR A 43 0.74 -13.54 5.30
CA THR A 43 -0.71 -13.42 5.44
C THR A 43 -1.12 -12.20 6.25
N ALA A 44 -0.51 -12.00 7.42
CA ALA A 44 -0.85 -10.90 8.32
C ALA A 44 -0.61 -9.55 7.65
N PHE A 45 0.56 -9.36 7.04
CA PHE A 45 0.88 -8.15 6.30
C PHE A 45 -0.01 -7.96 5.08
N GLY A 46 -0.29 -9.04 4.34
CA GLY A 46 -1.17 -8.99 3.18
C GLY A 46 -2.57 -8.50 3.53
N VAL A 47 -3.17 -9.05 4.58
CA VAL A 47 -4.50 -8.66 5.07
C VAL A 47 -4.51 -7.21 5.54
N VAL A 48 -3.50 -6.79 6.30
CA VAL A 48 -3.37 -5.39 6.75
C VAL A 48 -3.22 -4.44 5.55
N ALA A 49 -2.40 -4.79 4.57
CA ALA A 49 -2.19 -3.98 3.36
C ALA A 49 -3.46 -3.88 2.50
N VAL A 50 -4.26 -4.95 2.39
CA VAL A 50 -5.57 -4.91 1.71
C VAL A 50 -6.53 -3.98 2.43
N GLY A 51 -6.71 -4.14 3.75
CA GLY A 51 -7.62 -3.30 4.53
C GLY A 51 -7.21 -1.82 4.47
N MET A 52 -5.92 -1.56 4.62
CA MET A 52 -5.36 -0.21 4.46
C MET A 52 -5.57 0.31 3.03
N GLY A 53 -5.35 -0.50 2.01
CA GLY A 53 -5.49 -0.11 0.60
C GLY A 53 -6.92 0.34 0.27
N ILE A 54 -7.91 -0.40 0.75
CA ILE A 54 -9.33 -0.04 0.61
C ILE A 54 -9.63 1.30 1.31
N ALA A 55 -9.13 1.50 2.53
CA ALA A 55 -9.30 2.77 3.24
C ALA A 55 -8.63 3.95 2.50
N VAL A 56 -7.44 3.72 1.92
CA VAL A 56 -6.72 4.72 1.13
C VAL A 56 -7.45 5.06 -0.17
N ILE A 57 -8.10 4.10 -0.82
CA ILE A 57 -8.94 4.35 -2.01
C ILE A 57 -10.01 5.40 -1.70
N GLU A 58 -10.69 5.27 -0.57
CA GLU A 58 -11.73 6.23 -0.17
C GLU A 58 -11.15 7.62 0.12
N VAL A 59 -9.97 7.69 0.74
CA VAL A 59 -9.26 8.96 0.97
C VAL A 59 -8.81 9.61 -0.34
N GLU A 60 -8.24 8.84 -1.27
CA GLU A 60 -7.83 9.34 -2.59
C GLU A 60 -9.03 9.83 -3.39
N ARG A 61 -10.16 9.12 -3.36
CA ARG A 61 -11.40 9.57 -4.02
C ARG A 61 -11.93 10.87 -3.43
N ALA A 62 -11.90 11.00 -2.10
CA ALA A 62 -12.41 12.18 -1.41
C ALA A 62 -11.51 13.42 -1.55
N ARG A 63 -10.19 13.23 -1.61
CA ARG A 63 -9.21 14.34 -1.56
C ARG A 63 -8.42 14.56 -2.84
N GLY A 64 -8.38 13.57 -3.73
CA GLY A 64 -7.52 13.54 -4.92
C GLY A 64 -6.04 13.25 -4.62
N PHE A 65 -5.67 13.04 -3.36
CA PHE A 65 -4.30 12.74 -2.92
C PHE A 65 -4.27 12.04 -1.56
N VAL A 66 -3.12 11.47 -1.22
CA VAL A 66 -2.88 10.77 0.05
C VAL A 66 -2.27 11.70 1.12
N THR A 67 -2.70 11.53 2.37
CA THR A 67 -2.23 12.35 3.51
C THR A 67 -0.85 11.88 4.02
N VAL A 68 -0.09 12.78 4.66
CA VAL A 68 1.22 12.42 5.26
C VAL A 68 1.11 11.26 6.25
N PRO A 69 0.11 11.20 7.16
CA PRO A 69 -0.02 10.07 8.08
C PRO A 69 -0.17 8.72 7.36
N ILE A 70 -0.91 8.68 6.24
CA ILE A 70 -1.03 7.45 5.44
C ILE A 70 0.32 7.08 4.81
N LEU A 71 1.03 8.04 4.22
CA LEU A 71 2.37 7.78 3.66
C LEU A 71 3.31 7.26 4.74
N ALA A 72 3.32 7.87 5.93
CA ALA A 72 4.11 7.42 7.06
C ALA A 72 3.74 5.99 7.49
N ALA A 73 2.45 5.65 7.52
CA ALA A 73 2.00 4.29 7.81
C ALA A 73 2.47 3.28 6.75
N ILE A 74 2.49 3.64 5.46
CA ILE A 74 3.05 2.77 4.41
C ILE A 74 4.57 2.60 4.60
N VAL A 75 5.30 3.66 4.98
CA VAL A 75 6.74 3.55 5.32
C VAL A 75 6.96 2.60 6.49
N VAL A 76 6.16 2.73 7.56
CA VAL A 76 6.26 1.84 8.73
C VAL A 76 5.97 0.40 8.33
N LEU A 77 4.93 0.15 7.53
CA LEU A 77 4.59 -1.17 7.03
C LEU A 77 5.73 -1.78 6.20
N ALA A 78 6.33 -1.00 5.31
CA ALA A 78 7.47 -1.43 4.50
C ALA A 78 8.71 -1.72 5.36
N ALA A 79 9.04 -0.84 6.31
CA ALA A 79 10.16 -1.02 7.22
C ALA A 79 9.98 -2.28 8.09
N PHE A 80 8.78 -2.47 8.65
CA PHE A 80 8.47 -3.65 9.45
C PHE A 80 8.59 -4.92 8.59
N GLY A 81 8.02 -4.94 7.38
CA GLY A 81 8.16 -6.08 6.47
C GLY A 81 9.60 -6.41 6.09
N LEU A 82 10.44 -5.40 5.87
CA LEU A 82 11.86 -5.60 5.57
C LEU A 82 12.68 -6.10 6.78
N LEU A 83 12.29 -5.75 8.01
CA LEU A 83 12.96 -6.24 9.21
C LEU A 83 12.72 -7.73 9.45
N TYR A 84 11.48 -8.19 9.22
CA TYR A 84 11.12 -9.60 9.43
C TYR A 84 11.37 -10.47 8.20
N MET A 85 11.36 -9.88 7.00
CA MET A 85 11.56 -10.60 5.74
C MET A 85 12.40 -9.77 4.76
N PRO A 86 13.74 -9.74 4.90
CA PRO A 86 14.63 -8.78 4.21
C PRO A 86 14.71 -8.90 2.68
N VAL A 87 14.22 -10.01 2.09
CA VAL A 87 14.24 -10.29 0.65
C VAL A 87 12.83 -10.60 0.12
N SER A 88 11.82 -10.03 0.77
CA SER A 88 10.41 -10.23 0.42
C SER A 88 9.88 -9.16 -0.52
N GLY A 89 8.66 -9.38 -1.03
CA GLY A 89 7.97 -8.45 -1.93
C GLY A 89 7.69 -7.06 -1.34
N PHE A 90 8.12 -6.73 -0.13
CA PHE A 90 7.83 -5.47 0.56
C PHE A 90 8.51 -4.25 -0.06
N LEU A 91 9.58 -4.43 -0.84
CA LEU A 91 10.11 -3.37 -1.69
C LEU A 91 9.06 -2.85 -2.69
N SER A 92 8.06 -3.66 -3.05
CA SER A 92 6.96 -3.20 -3.90
C SER A 92 6.14 -2.07 -3.25
N LEU A 93 6.17 -1.92 -1.92
CA LEU A 93 5.51 -0.80 -1.21
C LEU A 93 6.18 0.56 -1.48
N LEU A 94 7.39 0.57 -2.07
CA LEU A 94 7.99 1.81 -2.58
C LEU A 94 7.18 2.42 -3.73
N LEU A 95 6.44 1.61 -4.49
CA LEU A 95 5.57 2.12 -5.56
C LEU A 95 4.41 2.96 -5.01
N PRO A 96 3.51 2.47 -4.15
CA PRO A 96 2.45 3.30 -3.57
C PRO A 96 3.01 4.51 -2.81
N LEU A 97 4.18 4.40 -2.17
CA LEU A 97 4.86 5.55 -1.57
C LEU A 97 5.24 6.62 -2.60
N ALA A 98 5.92 6.23 -3.68
CA ALA A 98 6.35 7.15 -4.73
C ALA A 98 5.15 7.86 -5.38
N PHE A 99 4.11 7.11 -5.76
CA PHE A 99 2.88 7.69 -6.33
C PHE A 99 2.18 8.63 -5.34
N GLY A 100 2.11 8.26 -4.06
CA GLY A 100 1.48 9.08 -3.04
C GLY A 100 2.23 10.39 -2.77
N VAL A 101 3.56 10.36 -2.76
CA VAL A 101 4.40 11.57 -2.65
C VAL A 101 4.22 12.48 -3.86
N VAL A 102 4.29 11.93 -5.08
CA VAL A 102 4.11 12.70 -6.33
C VAL A 102 2.72 13.34 -6.39
N GLY A 103 1.67 12.58 -6.09
CA GLY A 103 0.29 13.08 -6.08
C GLY A 103 0.10 14.22 -5.08
N ARG A 104 0.73 14.12 -3.90
CA ARG A 104 0.68 15.16 -2.86
C ARG A 104 1.41 16.43 -3.29
N VAL A 105 2.61 16.32 -3.86
CA VAL A 105 3.37 17.50 -4.34
C VAL A 105 2.55 18.23 -5.41
N LYS A 106 2.00 17.49 -6.39
CA LYS A 106 1.14 18.06 -7.43
C LYS A 106 -0.05 18.80 -6.86
N SER A 107 -0.75 18.23 -5.87
CA SER A 107 -1.88 18.88 -5.20
C SER A 107 -1.50 20.20 -4.53
N ARG A 108 -0.34 20.26 -3.86
CA ARG A 108 0.16 21.50 -3.23
C ARG A 108 0.49 22.58 -4.26
N THR A 109 1.12 22.21 -5.37
CA THR A 109 1.46 23.16 -6.45
C THR A 109 0.20 23.76 -7.08
N VAL A 110 -0.83 22.94 -7.35
CA VAL A 110 -2.11 23.43 -7.90
C VAL A 110 -2.82 24.34 -6.89
N GLY A 111 -2.82 23.99 -5.61
CA GLY A 111 -3.41 24.82 -4.56
C GLY A 111 -2.71 26.19 -4.41
N ALA A 112 -1.38 26.23 -4.52
CA ALA A 112 -0.60 27.47 -4.45
C ALA A 112 -0.73 28.35 -5.71
N ALA A 113 -0.99 27.76 -6.88
CA ALA A 113 -1.23 28.50 -8.11
C ALA A 113 -2.65 29.10 -8.21
N ALA A 114 -3.57 28.65 -7.35
CA ALA A 114 -4.97 29.10 -7.32
C ALA A 114 -5.24 30.22 -6.29
N THR A 115 -4.22 30.66 -5.55
CA THR A 115 -4.24 31.77 -4.57
C THR A 115 -3.49 32.96 -5.12
#